data_AF-A0A5C7NFF9-F1
#
_entry.id   AF-A0A5C7NFF9-F1
#
_cell.length_a   1.000
_cell.length_b   1.000
_cell.length_c   1.000
_cell.angle_alpha   90.00
_cell.angle_beta   90.00
_cell.angle_gamma   90.00
#
_symmetry.space_group_name_H-M   'P 1'
#
loop_
_entity.id
_entity.type
_entity.pdbx_description
1 polymer ?
#
loop_
_entity_poly.entity_id
_entity_poly.type
_entity_poly.pdbx_seq_one_letter_code
_entity_poly.pdbx_strand_id
1 'polypeptide(L)'
;MNARIAGIVYGALTLLAVVTAATAKGYVDTLGEFSFLVVVSAVGLFIAHFWSQLLSARLTTGVDRDAVVHEAVDSSTMFVPAVVLLLAAWTTYLITASMELSVTVAMAVLTVALFAYTWLGTKALLWSLGTAAVGILMIVFKVVA
;
A
#
# COMPACT_ATOMS: atom_id res chain seq x y z
N MET A 1 18.68 5.01 0.33
CA MET A 1 17.93 4.44 -0.81
C MET A 1 17.16 3.17 -0.41
N ASN A 2 17.79 2.20 0.26
CA ASN A 2 17.12 0.93 0.65
C ASN A 2 15.97 1.08 1.65
N ALA A 3 16.06 1.99 2.64
CA ALA A 3 15.01 2.17 3.66
C ALA A 3 13.70 2.72 3.08
N ARG A 4 13.77 3.75 2.23
CA ARG A 4 12.60 4.30 1.52
C ARG A 4 11.93 3.29 0.60
N ILE A 5 12.72 2.51 -0.13
CA ILE A 5 12.18 1.45 -1.01
C ILE A 5 11.47 0.38 -0.16
N ALA A 6 12.09 -0.05 0.93
CA ALA A 6 11.48 -1.01 1.86
C ALA A 6 10.18 -0.48 2.46
N GLY A 7 10.13 0.81 2.84
CA GLY A 7 8.93 1.46 3.35
C GLY A 7 7.77 1.48 2.35
N ILE A 8 8.05 1.83 1.09
CA ILE A 8 7.03 1.83 0.01
C ILE A 8 6.53 0.42 -0.27
N VAL A 9 7.43 -0.57 -0.37
CA VAL A 9 7.07 -1.96 -0.64
C VAL A 9 6.24 -2.54 0.51
N TYR A 10 6.65 -2.29 1.76
CA TYR A 10 5.91 -2.72 2.93
C TYR A 10 4.50 -2.09 2.98
N GLY A 11 4.41 -0.76 2.84
CA GLY A 11 3.13 -0.05 2.87
C GLY A 11 2.18 -0.52 1.78
N ALA A 12 2.69 -0.76 0.57
CA ALA A 12 1.89 -1.28 -0.53
C ALA A 12 1.39 -2.71 -0.30
N LEU A 13 2.25 -3.62 0.19
CA LEU A 13 1.84 -5.00 0.49
C LEU A 13 0.79 -5.05 1.59
N THR A 14 0.95 -4.25 2.65
CA THR A 14 -0.04 -4.19 3.74
C THR A 14 -1.37 -3.60 3.25
N LEU A 15 -1.34 -2.53 2.45
CA LEU A 15 -2.57 -1.97 1.87
C LEU A 15 -3.27 -2.97 0.95
N LEU A 16 -2.52 -3.66 0.08
CA LEU A 16 -3.04 -4.75 -0.76
C LEU A 16 -3.74 -5.81 0.11
N ALA A 17 -3.09 -6.28 1.18
CA ALA A 17 -3.65 -7.29 2.06
C ALA A 17 -4.95 -6.83 2.76
N VAL A 18 -4.95 -5.62 3.33
CA VAL A 18 -6.11 -5.07 4.05
C VAL A 18 -7.28 -4.86 3.10
N VAL A 19 -7.03 -4.26 1.93
CA VAL A 19 -8.06 -4.01 0.92
C VAL A 19 -8.60 -5.32 0.37
N THR A 20 -7.75 -6.32 0.09
CA THR A 20 -8.19 -7.65 -0.34
C THR A 20 -9.13 -8.27 0.70
N ALA A 21 -8.73 -8.26 1.97
CA ALA A 21 -9.48 -8.88 3.05
C ALA A 21 -10.82 -8.17 3.30
N ALA A 22 -10.84 -6.83 3.28
CA ALA A 22 -12.08 -6.06 3.45
C ALA A 22 -13.05 -6.26 2.28
N THR A 23 -12.52 -6.27 1.06
CA THR A 23 -13.30 -6.57 -0.15
C THR A 23 -13.83 -7.99 -0.09
N ALA A 24 -13.00 -8.98 0.27
CA ALA A 24 -13.39 -10.38 0.38
C ALA A 24 -14.55 -10.60 1.36
N LYS A 25 -14.56 -9.86 2.47
CA LYS A 25 -15.61 -9.92 3.50
C LYS A 25 -16.87 -9.10 3.17
N GLY A 26 -16.88 -8.33 2.08
CA GLY A 26 -18.02 -7.48 1.72
C GLY A 26 -18.18 -6.27 2.63
N TYR A 27 -17.08 -5.73 3.17
CA TYR A 27 -17.11 -4.51 4.00
C TYR A 27 -16.98 -3.22 3.19
N VAL A 28 -16.98 -3.32 1.86
CA VAL A 28 -16.73 -2.20 0.95
C VAL A 28 -17.76 -2.29 -0.15
N ASP A 29 -18.83 -1.51 0.00
CA ASP A 29 -19.93 -1.45 -0.97
C ASP A 29 -19.93 -0.10 -1.70
N THR A 30 -19.31 0.92 -1.11
CA THR A 30 -19.22 2.26 -1.69
C THR A 30 -17.78 2.74 -1.89
N LEU A 31 -17.59 3.65 -2.84
CA LEU A 31 -16.30 4.33 -3.05
C LEU A 31 -15.85 5.10 -1.80
N GLY A 32 -16.80 5.62 -1.01
CA GLY A 32 -16.55 6.32 0.25
C GLY A 32 -15.93 5.40 1.31
N GLU A 33 -16.50 4.21 1.50
CA GLU A 33 -15.97 3.19 2.44
C GLU A 33 -14.58 2.71 2.03
N PHE A 34 -14.37 2.47 0.73
CA PHE A 34 -13.05 2.12 0.21
C PHE A 34 -12.02 3.21 0.46
N SER A 35 -12.38 4.45 0.16
CA SER A 35 -11.48 5.59 0.33
C SER A 35 -11.12 5.79 1.80
N PHE A 36 -12.12 5.69 2.67
CA PHE A 36 -11.92 5.75 4.12
C PHE A 36 -11.00 4.64 4.62
N LEU A 37 -11.23 3.39 4.20
CA LEU A 37 -10.39 2.25 4.56
C LEU A 37 -8.93 2.45 4.14
N VAL A 38 -8.69 2.89 2.90
CA VAL A 38 -7.35 3.12 2.37
C VAL A 38 -6.65 4.23 3.14
N VAL A 39 -7.34 5.34 3.45
CA VAL A 39 -6.80 6.47 4.21
C VAL A 39 -6.45 6.06 5.64
N VAL A 40 -7.37 5.40 6.35
CA VAL A 40 -7.13 4.96 7.74
C VAL A 40 -5.97 3.96 7.81
N SER A 41 -5.91 3.03 6.86
CA SER A 41 -4.82 2.05 6.77
C SER A 41 -3.48 2.72 6.49
N ALA A 42 -3.44 3.71 5.59
CA ALA A 42 -2.22 4.46 5.27
C ALA A 42 -1.72 5.29 6.46
N VAL A 43 -2.63 5.95 7.20
CA VAL A 43 -2.30 6.69 8.42
C VAL A 43 -1.78 5.73 9.50
N GLY A 44 -2.41 4.57 9.69
CA GLY A 44 -1.94 3.55 10.64
C GLY A 44 -0.54 3.04 10.30
N LEU A 45 -0.27 2.79 9.02
CA LEU A 45 1.05 2.40 8.52
C LEU A 45 2.10 3.47 8.75
N PHE A 46 1.79 4.72 8.43
CA PHE A 46 2.68 5.86 8.68
C PHE A 46 3.05 5.94 10.17
N ILE A 47 2.05 5.89 11.07
CA ILE A 47 2.25 5.94 12.51
C ILE A 47 3.14 4.76 12.95
N ALA A 48 2.80 3.53 12.56
CA ALA A 48 3.53 2.33 12.96
C ALA A 48 5.00 2.39 12.51
N HIS A 49 5.27 2.83 11.29
CA HIS A 49 6.63 2.92 10.77
C HIS A 49 7.42 4.05 11.42
N PHE A 50 6.79 5.23 11.57
CA PHE A 50 7.41 6.37 12.23
C PHE A 50 7.83 6.03 13.66
N TRP A 51 6.94 5.39 14.43
CA TRP A 51 7.27 4.97 15.80
C TRP A 51 8.33 3.87 15.84
N SER A 52 8.33 2.93 14.90
CA SER A 52 9.36 1.88 14.82
C SER A 52 10.75 2.47 14.56
N GLN A 53 10.85 3.41 13.62
CA GLN A 53 12.07 4.17 13.32
C GLN A 53 12.52 4.98 14.55
N LEU A 54 11.57 5.67 15.19
CA LEU A 54 11.85 6.51 16.36
C LEU A 54 12.29 5.70 17.58
N LEU A 55 11.70 4.52 17.83
CA LEU A 55 12.12 3.58 18.88
C LEU A 55 13.52 3.03 18.63
N SER A 56 13.83 2.68 17.36
CA SER A 56 15.15 2.22 16.95
C SER A 56 16.23 3.30 17.15
N ALA A 57 15.92 4.55 16.81
CA ALA A 57 16.81 5.70 17.01
C ALA A 57 16.93 6.11 18.50
N ARG A 58 15.85 6.05 19.28
CA ARG A 58 15.81 6.36 20.73
C ARG A 58 16.62 5.39 21.58
N LEU A 59 16.91 4.17 21.10
CA LEU A 59 17.79 3.23 21.79
C LEU A 59 19.29 3.52 21.55
N THR A 60 19.63 4.42 20.63
CA THR A 60 21.04 4.64 20.25
C THR A 60 21.57 6.03 20.58
N THR A 61 20.81 7.12 20.52
CA THR A 61 21.34 8.45 20.90
C THR A 61 20.22 9.47 21.18
N GLY A 62 20.47 10.38 22.13
CA GLY A 62 19.55 11.45 22.52
C GLY A 62 18.97 12.18 21.32
N VAL A 63 17.64 12.24 21.26
CA VAL A 63 16.91 12.59 20.03
C VAL A 63 17.14 14.02 19.60
N ASP A 64 17.88 14.14 18.50
CA ASP A 64 18.05 15.35 17.73
C ASP A 64 16.77 15.67 16.94
N ARG A 65 16.39 16.94 16.88
CA ARG A 65 15.18 17.40 16.20
C ARG A 65 15.26 17.15 14.70
N ASP A 66 16.45 17.24 14.13
CA ASP A 66 16.69 17.01 12.70
C ASP A 66 16.52 15.53 12.33
N ALA A 67 16.87 14.61 13.24
CA ALA A 67 16.62 13.18 13.05
C ALA A 67 15.11 12.87 13.02
N VAL A 68 14.32 13.50 13.90
CA VAL A 68 12.85 13.32 13.90
C VAL A 68 12.22 13.79 12.58
N VAL A 69 12.68 14.92 12.05
CA VAL A 69 12.18 15.45 10.77
C VAL A 69 12.57 14.53 9.61
N HIS A 70 13.79 13.99 9.62
CA HIS A 70 14.21 13.02 8.61
C HIS A 70 13.32 11.78 8.63
N GLU A 71 12.99 11.25 9.81
CA GLU A 71 12.22 9.99 9.88
C GLU A 71 10.74 10.20 9.60
N ALA A 72 10.20 11.39 9.88
CA ALA A 72 8.87 11.77 9.44
C ALA A 72 8.79 11.80 7.90
N VAL A 73 9.82 12.35 7.23
CA VAL A 73 9.90 12.40 5.77
C VAL A 73 10.04 10.99 5.19
N ASP A 74 10.89 10.15 5.76
CA ASP A 74 11.07 8.77 5.30
C ASP A 74 9.80 7.93 5.50
N SER A 75 9.10 8.12 6.62
CA SER A 75 7.83 7.43 6.90
C SER A 75 6.69 7.90 6.01
N SER A 76 6.71 9.17 5.57
CA SER A 76 5.69 9.72 4.67
C SER A 76 5.64 9.02 3.30
N THR A 77 6.71 8.31 2.91
CA THR A 77 6.73 7.52 1.67
C THR A 77 5.67 6.41 1.63
N MET A 78 5.13 6.01 2.79
CA MET A 78 4.03 5.05 2.90
C MET A 78 2.68 5.56 2.37
N PHE A 79 2.54 6.86 2.16
CA PHE A 79 1.32 7.41 1.55
C PHE A 79 1.29 7.20 0.03
N VAL A 80 2.44 6.98 -0.62
CA VAL A 80 2.52 6.82 -2.08
C VAL A 80 1.64 5.65 -2.57
N PRO A 81 1.72 4.44 -2.00
CA PRO A 81 0.82 3.34 -2.37
C PRO A 81 -0.67 3.65 -2.19
N ALA A 82 -1.04 4.39 -1.13
CA ALA A 82 -2.42 4.76 -0.85
C ALA A 82 -2.96 5.72 -1.91
N VAL A 83 -2.16 6.73 -2.30
CA VAL A 83 -2.53 7.66 -3.37
C VAL A 83 -2.71 6.93 -4.70
N VAL A 84 -1.82 5.99 -5.04
CA VAL A 84 -1.95 5.17 -6.26
C VAL A 84 -3.25 4.37 -6.25
N LEU A 85 -3.59 3.73 -5.13
CA LEU A 85 -4.85 2.99 -4.98
C LEU A 85 -6.07 3.89 -5.18
N LEU A 86 -6.10 5.06 -4.53
CA LEU A 86 -7.23 5.98 -4.60
C LEU A 86 -7.43 6.53 -6.01
N LEU A 87 -6.35 6.96 -6.68
CA LEU A 87 -6.43 7.49 -8.04
C LEU A 87 -6.90 6.43 -9.03
N ALA A 88 -6.37 5.21 -8.94
CA ALA A 88 -6.76 4.11 -9.83
C ALA A 88 -8.21 3.66 -9.60
N ALA A 89 -8.64 3.56 -8.33
CA ALA A 89 -10.02 3.21 -8.00
C ALA A 89 -10.99 4.30 -8.47
N TRP A 90 -10.68 5.57 -8.19
CA TRP A 90 -11.56 6.68 -8.52
C TRP A 90 -11.70 6.87 -10.03
N THR A 91 -10.59 6.84 -10.78
CA THR A 91 -10.63 6.94 -12.24
C THR A 91 -11.42 5.81 -12.88
N THR A 92 -11.24 4.57 -12.41
CA THR A 92 -12.01 3.42 -12.90
C THR A 92 -13.50 3.54 -12.56
N TYR A 93 -13.83 4.03 -11.37
CA TYR A 93 -15.21 4.22 -10.95
C TYR A 93 -15.91 5.29 -11.79
N LEU A 94 -15.23 6.41 -12.08
CA LEU A 94 -15.79 7.46 -12.93
C LEU A 94 -16.11 6.97 -14.35
N ILE A 95 -15.37 5.99 -14.86
CA ILE A 95 -15.57 5.43 -16.20
C ILE A 95 -16.64 4.33 -16.20
N THR A 96 -16.63 3.45 -15.20
CA THR A 96 -17.41 2.21 -15.22
C THR A 96 -18.65 2.22 -14.31
N ALA A 97 -18.71 3.15 -13.35
CA ALA A 97 -19.66 3.17 -12.24
C ALA A 97 -19.73 1.86 -11.42
N SER A 98 -18.78 0.94 -11.62
CA SER A 98 -18.73 -0.37 -10.97
C SER A 98 -17.66 -0.37 -9.89
N MET A 99 -18.08 -0.61 -8.66
CA MET A 99 -17.16 -0.67 -7.52
C MET A 99 -16.21 -1.87 -7.61
N GLU A 100 -16.73 -3.02 -8.04
CA GLU A 100 -15.95 -4.25 -8.19
C GLU A 100 -14.81 -4.08 -9.20
N LEU A 101 -15.10 -3.51 -10.37
CA LEU A 101 -14.09 -3.21 -11.39
C LEU A 101 -13.09 -2.17 -10.87
N SER A 102 -13.56 -1.17 -10.13
CA SER A 102 -12.71 -0.12 -9.60
C SER A 102 -11.68 -0.62 -8.60
N VAL A 103 -12.11 -1.46 -7.65
CA VAL A 103 -11.21 -2.10 -6.68
C VAL A 103 -10.24 -3.03 -7.39
N THR A 104 -10.73 -3.86 -8.31
CA THR A 104 -9.90 -4.81 -9.05
C THR A 104 -8.79 -4.11 -9.84
N VAL A 105 -9.13 -3.05 -10.58
CA VAL A 105 -8.15 -2.28 -11.35
C VAL A 105 -7.17 -1.55 -10.43
N ALA A 106 -7.64 -0.96 -9.32
CA ALA A 106 -6.76 -0.28 -8.37
C ALA A 106 -5.71 -1.21 -7.78
N MET A 107 -6.11 -2.43 -7.41
CA MET A 107 -5.21 -3.44 -6.88
C MET A 107 -4.22 -3.96 -7.94
N ALA A 108 -4.69 -4.15 -9.18
CA ALA A 108 -3.82 -4.52 -10.30
C ALA A 108 -2.78 -3.41 -10.59
N VAL A 109 -3.19 -2.15 -10.62
CA VAL A 109 -2.30 -1.00 -10.83
C VAL A 109 -1.27 -0.91 -9.72
N LEU A 110 -1.66 -1.04 -8.45
CA LEU A 110 -0.71 -1.02 -7.34
C LEU A 110 0.29 -2.18 -7.42
N THR A 111 -0.16 -3.36 -7.84
CA THR A 111 0.70 -4.54 -8.02
C THR A 111 1.74 -4.33 -9.13
N VAL A 112 1.32 -3.78 -10.27
CA VAL A 112 2.23 -3.43 -11.38
C VAL A 112 3.19 -2.33 -10.96
N ALA A 113 2.71 -1.30 -10.24
CA ALA A 113 3.56 -0.24 -9.72
C ALA A 113 4.63 -0.77 -8.76
N LEU A 114 4.26 -1.70 -7.88
CA LEU A 114 5.18 -2.37 -6.97
C LEU A 114 6.22 -3.21 -7.72
N PHE A 115 5.80 -3.92 -8.76
CA PHE A 115 6.70 -4.67 -9.63
C PHE A 115 7.70 -3.75 -10.35
N ALA A 116 7.23 -2.67 -10.99
CA ALA A 116 8.10 -1.71 -11.67
C ALA A 116 9.08 -1.05 -10.68
N TYR A 117 8.61 -0.69 -9.50
CA TYR A 117 9.42 -0.01 -8.49
C TYR A 117 10.49 -0.93 -7.88
N THR A 118 10.15 -2.20 -7.63
CA THR A 118 11.11 -3.21 -7.14
C THR A 118 12.09 -3.63 -8.24
N TRP A 119 11.63 -3.81 -9.47
CA TRP A 119 12.49 -4.11 -10.62
C TRP A 119 13.56 -3.03 -10.85
N LEU A 120 13.13 -1.76 -10.92
CA LEU A 120 14.03 -0.63 -11.14
C LEU A 120 14.97 -0.37 -9.95
N GLY A 121 14.49 -0.61 -8.72
CA GLY A 121 15.20 -0.27 -7.49
C GLY A 121 16.20 -1.32 -7.00
N THR A 122 15.91 -2.62 -7.13
CA THR A 122 16.71 -3.67 -6.47
C THR A 122 17.22 -4.78 -7.39
N LYS A 123 16.74 -4.89 -8.65
CA LYS A 123 17.12 -5.95 -9.61
C LYS A 123 17.04 -7.39 -9.03
N ALA A 124 16.28 -7.61 -7.96
CA ALA A 124 16.18 -8.87 -7.23
C ALA A 124 14.71 -9.33 -7.21
N LEU A 125 14.45 -10.52 -7.78
CA LEU A 125 13.30 -10.69 -8.67
C LEU A 125 12.25 -11.74 -8.25
N LEU A 126 12.46 -12.58 -7.26
CA LEU A 126 11.67 -13.83 -7.20
C LEU A 126 10.58 -13.86 -6.13
N TRP A 127 10.64 -13.00 -5.12
CA TRP A 127 9.74 -13.12 -3.96
C TRP A 127 8.49 -12.22 -4.05
N SER A 128 8.62 -10.99 -4.56
CA SER A 128 7.46 -10.08 -4.73
C SER A 128 6.48 -10.54 -5.80
N LEU A 129 6.97 -11.28 -6.80
CA LEU A 129 6.18 -11.88 -7.88
C LEU A 129 5.17 -12.92 -7.34
N GLY A 130 5.57 -13.69 -6.32
CA GLY A 130 4.72 -14.69 -5.70
C GLY A 130 3.53 -14.08 -4.94
N THR A 131 3.77 -13.01 -4.16
CA THR A 131 2.71 -12.28 -3.47
C THR A 131 1.78 -11.52 -4.42
N ALA A 132 2.33 -10.94 -5.48
CA ALA A 132 1.55 -10.30 -6.55
C ALA A 132 0.65 -11.30 -7.28
N ALA A 133 1.18 -12.47 -7.64
CA ALA A 133 0.43 -13.54 -8.27
C ALA A 133 -0.67 -14.10 -7.36
N VAL A 134 -0.39 -14.30 -6.07
CA VAL A 134 -1.39 -14.76 -5.08
C VAL A 134 -2.50 -13.73 -4.89
N GLY A 135 -2.17 -12.44 -4.81
CA GLY A 135 -3.17 -11.37 -4.71
C GLY A 135 -4.09 -11.30 -5.93
N ILE A 136 -3.53 -11.46 -7.13
CA ILE A 136 -4.31 -11.54 -8.38
C ILE A 136 -5.16 -12.81 -8.42
N LEU A 137 -4.62 -13.96 -8.02
CA LEU A 137 -5.34 -15.25 -7.98
C LEU A 137 -6.54 -15.19 -7.04
N MET A 138 -6.40 -14.61 -5.84
CA MET A 138 -7.53 -14.48 -4.90
C MET A 138 -8.65 -13.60 -5.45
N ILE A 139 -8.34 -12.59 -6.26
CA ILE A 139 -9.33 -11.74 -6.93
C ILE A 139 -10.05 -12.53 -8.04
N VAL A 140 -9.32 -13.26 -8.88
CA VAL A 140 -9.93 -14.12 -9.92
C VAL A 140 -10.89 -15.13 -9.30
N PHE A 141 -10.53 -15.75 -8.17
CA PHE A 141 -11.39 -16.71 -7.50
C PHE A 141 -12.63 -16.08 -6.85
N LYS A 142 -12.57 -14.82 -6.42
CA LYS A 142 -13.73 -14.12 -5.84
C LYS A 142 -14.65 -13.50 -6.91
N VAL A 143 -14.13 -13.21 -8.10
CA VAL A 143 -14.94 -12.69 -9.23
C VAL A 143 -15.68 -13.81 -9.97
N VAL A 144 -15.23 -15.07 -9.85
CA VAL A 144 -15.82 -16.23 -10.54
C VAL A 144 -16.81 -17.03 -9.66
N ALA A 145 -16.78 -16.87 -8.33
CA ALA A 145 -17.65 -17.57 -7.38
C ALA A 145 -18.82 -16.69 -6.93
#